data_AF-A0A239N3D2-F1
#
_entry.id   AF-A0A239N3D2-F1
#
_cell.length_a   1.000
_cell.length_b   1.000
_cell.length_c   1.000
_cell.angle_alpha   90.00
_cell.angle_beta   90.00
_cell.angle_gamma   90.00
#
_symmetry.space_group_name_H-M   'P 1'
#
loop_
_entity.id
_entity.type
_entity.pdbx_description
1 polymer ?
#
loop_
_entity_poly.entity_id
_entity_poly.type
_entity_poly.pdbx_seq_one_letter_code
_entity_poly.pdbx_strand_id
1 'polypeptide(L)'
;MLPSAAFDGKALRGARLPGGGQVRLLSLFDVASGTVWAQRQIGAKTTEVPELAPLLAGLDVAGMVSTGDALHTVRAGARHLTGDHRAHYVLILKDNQPTLLAAAIEALTGTGQQFATRSHTMTDRGHGRIEMRTIRTAPATGVDFPGAAQLFRILRCRGGLDEVRTSKEIMFGITSLPADLAGPEHLNHYARSHWAVEIPGITSAMSPSAKTSARSAPGDSRTSWPRSATS
;
A
#
# COMPACT_ATOMS: atom_id res chain seq x y z
N MET A 1 3.44 -8.58 -16.05
CA MET A 1 3.35 -7.90 -14.75
C MET A 1 3.47 -8.94 -13.66
N LEU A 2 4.26 -8.66 -12.62
CA LEU A 2 4.37 -9.52 -11.44
C LEU A 2 3.15 -9.31 -10.54
N PRO A 3 2.74 -10.32 -9.74
CA PRO A 3 1.71 -10.13 -8.71
C PRO A 3 2.14 -9.05 -7.71
N SER A 4 1.21 -8.20 -7.29
CA SER A 4 1.53 -7.09 -6.38
C SER A 4 0.51 -6.94 -5.27
N ALA A 5 1.01 -6.62 -4.07
CA ALA A 5 0.18 -6.29 -2.93
C ALA A 5 0.72 -5.03 -2.25
N ALA A 6 -0.12 -4.35 -1.47
CA ALA A 6 0.19 -3.08 -0.85
C ALA A 6 0.24 -3.21 0.67
N PHE A 7 1.27 -2.64 1.29
CA PHE A 7 1.28 -2.40 2.73
C PHE A 7 0.53 -1.13 3.04
N ASP A 8 -0.32 -1.21 4.05
CA ASP A 8 -1.02 -0.03 4.55
C ASP A 8 -1.40 -0.19 6.03
N GLY A 9 -1.12 0.87 6.79
CA GLY A 9 -1.43 0.98 8.20
C GLY A 9 -2.67 1.82 8.44
N LYS A 10 -3.76 1.22 8.92
CA LYS A 10 -5.01 1.95 9.22
C LYS A 10 -5.37 1.94 10.70
N ALA A 11 -5.75 3.11 11.19
CA ALA A 11 -6.45 3.24 12.47
C ALA A 11 -7.94 2.92 12.26
N LEU A 12 -8.45 1.89 12.93
CA LEU A 12 -9.84 1.49 12.82
C LEU A 12 -10.74 2.46 13.58
N ARG A 13 -11.71 3.05 12.88
CA ARG A 13 -12.69 3.94 13.48
C ARG A 13 -13.65 3.12 14.36
N GLY A 14 -13.87 3.57 15.59
CA GLY A 14 -14.80 2.94 16.53
C GLY A 14 -14.25 1.73 17.29
N ALA A 15 -13.10 1.17 16.88
CA ALA A 15 -12.43 0.10 17.61
C ALA A 15 -11.41 0.66 18.60
N ARG A 16 -11.50 0.22 19.86
CA ARG A 16 -10.64 0.66 20.96
C ARG A 16 -9.99 -0.55 21.62
N LEU A 17 -8.72 -0.39 22.00
CA LEU A 17 -8.02 -1.33 22.88
C LEU A 17 -8.58 -1.21 24.31
N PRO A 18 -8.39 -2.22 25.17
CA PRO A 18 -8.82 -2.16 26.58
C PRO A 18 -8.31 -0.92 27.34
N GLY A 19 -7.16 -0.36 26.94
CA GLY A 19 -6.61 0.88 27.50
C GLY A 19 -7.09 2.18 26.84
N GLY A 20 -8.15 2.15 26.03
CA GLY A 20 -8.73 3.34 25.37
C GLY A 20 -7.99 3.85 24.13
N GLY A 21 -6.83 3.29 23.81
CA GLY A 21 -6.11 3.57 22.55
C GLY A 21 -6.88 3.11 21.32
N GLN A 22 -6.69 3.78 20.19
CA GLN A 22 -7.31 3.35 18.92
C GLN A 22 -6.60 2.10 18.38
N VAL A 23 -7.39 1.13 17.88
CA VAL A 23 -6.82 -0.05 17.21
C VAL A 23 -6.18 0.38 15.90
N ARG A 24 -4.92 0.01 15.67
CA ARG A 24 -4.20 0.21 14.42
C ARG A 24 -3.81 -1.14 13.83
N LEU A 25 -4.06 -1.33 12.55
CA LEU A 25 -3.75 -2.56 11.83
C LEU A 25 -2.82 -2.27 10.66
N LEU A 26 -1.79 -3.08 10.50
CA LEU A 26 -0.99 -3.17 9.29
C LEU A 26 -1.56 -4.31 8.44
N SER A 27 -1.88 -4.03 7.19
CA SER A 27 -2.43 -5.01 6.23
C SER A 27 -1.51 -5.18 5.04
N LEU A 28 -1.47 -6.40 4.48
CA LEU A 28 -1.02 -6.68 3.13
C LEU A 28 -2.24 -6.93 2.25
N PHE A 29 -2.51 -6.00 1.34
CA PHE A 29 -3.71 -6.00 0.52
C PHE A 29 -3.40 -6.22 -0.95
N ASP A 30 -3.99 -7.26 -1.55
CA ASP A 30 -3.94 -7.46 -2.98
C ASP A 30 -5.01 -6.60 -3.68
N VAL A 31 -4.52 -5.59 -4.40
CA VAL A 31 -5.36 -4.63 -5.11
C VAL A 31 -6.13 -5.29 -6.26
N ALA A 32 -5.56 -6.32 -6.89
CA ALA A 32 -6.20 -6.96 -8.03
C ALA A 32 -7.42 -7.77 -7.63
N SER A 33 -7.32 -8.55 -6.54
CA SER A 33 -8.45 -9.34 -6.02
C SER A 33 -9.33 -8.58 -5.04
N GLY A 34 -8.85 -7.47 -4.48
CA GLY A 34 -9.55 -6.72 -3.44
C GLY A 34 -9.54 -7.43 -2.08
N THR A 35 -8.55 -8.30 -1.84
CA THR A 35 -8.48 -9.14 -0.63
C THR A 35 -7.32 -8.76 0.29
N VAL A 36 -7.53 -8.92 1.60
CA VAL A 36 -6.45 -8.81 2.60
C VAL A 36 -5.83 -10.19 2.78
N TRP A 37 -4.54 -10.32 2.50
CA TRP A 37 -3.82 -11.59 2.62
C TRP A 37 -3.31 -11.85 4.02
N ALA A 38 -2.85 -10.79 4.68
CA ALA A 38 -2.47 -10.84 6.08
C ALA A 38 -2.72 -9.49 6.74
N GLN A 39 -2.93 -9.54 8.05
CA GLN A 39 -3.14 -8.37 8.86
C GLN A 39 -2.57 -8.58 10.26
N ARG A 40 -1.98 -7.54 10.82
CA ARG A 40 -1.45 -7.55 12.19
C ARG A 40 -1.82 -6.28 12.92
N GLN A 41 -2.11 -6.41 14.22
CA GLN A 41 -2.31 -5.24 15.07
C GLN A 41 -0.98 -4.60 15.42
N ILE A 42 -0.87 -3.31 15.17
CA ILE A 42 0.27 -2.49 15.57
C ILE A 42 0.07 -2.08 17.03
N GLY A 43 1.10 -2.25 17.85
CA GLY A 43 1.07 -1.85 19.25
C GLY A 43 0.85 -0.34 19.41
N ALA A 44 0.18 0.07 20.50
CA ALA A 44 -0.18 1.47 20.73
C ALA A 44 1.01 2.46 20.76
N LYS A 45 2.23 1.96 21.04
CA LYS A 45 3.48 2.73 21.07
C LYS A 45 4.47 2.33 19.99
N THR A 46 4.10 1.43 19.08
CA THR A 46 4.99 0.91 18.03
C THR A 46 4.65 1.57 16.70
N THR A 47 5.64 1.63 15.81
CA THR A 47 5.41 1.95 14.40
C THR A 47 5.13 0.66 13.63
N GLU A 48 4.86 0.78 12.34
CA GLU A 48 4.41 -0.33 11.49
C GLU A 48 5.60 -1.18 10.99
N VAL A 49 6.79 -0.56 10.94
CA VAL A 49 8.03 -1.16 10.44
C VAL A 49 8.38 -2.48 11.14
N PRO A 50 8.34 -2.60 12.49
CA PRO A 50 8.68 -3.85 13.17
C PRO A 50 7.65 -4.96 12.93
N GLU A 51 6.41 -4.62 12.56
CA GLU A 51 5.35 -5.60 12.30
C GLU A 51 5.39 -6.14 10.87
N LEU A 52 6.18 -5.54 9.98
CA LEU A 52 6.29 -5.94 8.58
C LEU A 52 6.85 -7.36 8.43
N ALA A 53 7.98 -7.67 9.08
CA ALA A 53 8.56 -9.01 9.00
C ALA A 53 7.63 -10.08 9.63
N PRO A 54 7.05 -9.87 10.82
CA PRO A 54 6.02 -10.76 11.36
C PRO A 54 4.76 -10.89 10.49
N LEU A 55 4.37 -9.87 9.71
CA LEU A 55 3.24 -9.92 8.80
C LEU A 55 3.51 -10.83 7.61
N LEU A 56 4.74 -10.80 7.10
CA LEU A 56 5.19 -11.63 5.99
C LEU A 56 5.57 -13.05 6.41
N ALA A 57 5.78 -13.28 7.70
CA ALA A 57 6.11 -14.60 8.24
C ALA A 57 5.01 -15.62 7.89
N GLY A 58 5.37 -16.64 7.10
CA GLY A 58 4.46 -17.70 6.67
C GLY A 58 3.70 -17.41 5.37
N LEU A 59 3.90 -16.24 4.76
CA LEU A 59 3.41 -15.97 3.41
C LEU A 59 4.49 -16.29 2.37
N ASP A 60 4.11 -16.99 1.30
CA ASP A 60 4.95 -17.10 0.11
C ASP A 60 4.71 -15.89 -0.80
N VAL A 61 5.59 -14.90 -0.67
CA VAL A 61 5.57 -13.66 -1.46
C VAL A 61 6.79 -13.56 -2.38
N ALA A 62 7.50 -14.66 -2.62
CA ALA A 62 8.69 -14.66 -3.46
C ALA A 62 8.34 -14.22 -4.89
N GLY A 63 9.15 -13.31 -5.45
CA GLY A 63 8.93 -12.74 -6.79
C GLY A 63 7.77 -11.75 -6.90
N MET A 64 7.07 -11.45 -5.80
CA MET A 64 5.99 -10.45 -5.79
C MET A 64 6.49 -9.03 -5.63
N VAL A 65 5.64 -8.06 -5.97
CA VAL A 65 5.90 -6.63 -5.75
C VAL A 65 5.08 -6.10 -4.58
N SER A 66 5.75 -5.74 -3.51
CA SER A 66 5.14 -5.02 -2.41
C SER A 66 5.19 -3.51 -2.64
N THR A 67 4.03 -2.86 -2.63
CA THR A 67 3.93 -1.40 -2.75
C THR A 67 3.71 -0.77 -1.37
N GLY A 68 4.28 0.41 -1.16
CA GLY A 68 4.17 1.11 0.11
C GLY A 68 4.35 2.60 -0.05
N ASP A 69 3.71 3.36 0.83
CA ASP A 69 3.87 4.80 0.91
C ASP A 69 5.25 5.18 1.51
N ALA A 70 5.43 6.47 1.77
CA ALA A 70 6.69 6.95 2.31
C ALA A 70 6.99 6.45 3.73
N LEU A 71 5.98 6.18 4.56
CA LEU A 71 6.20 5.66 5.91
C LEU A 71 6.79 4.25 5.88
N HIS A 72 6.54 3.49 4.82
CA HIS A 72 7.12 2.18 4.58
C HIS A 72 8.51 2.22 3.94
N THR A 73 9.02 3.39 3.55
CA THR A 73 10.37 3.56 3.00
C THR A 73 11.43 3.50 4.09
N VAL A 74 11.66 2.29 4.60
CA VAL A 74 12.61 2.00 5.67
C VAL A 74 13.52 0.84 5.28
N ARG A 75 14.82 1.01 5.50
CA ARG A 75 15.86 0.04 5.09
C ARG A 75 15.63 -1.37 5.65
N ALA A 76 15.20 -1.47 6.91
CA ALA A 76 14.93 -2.77 7.53
C ALA A 76 13.85 -3.53 6.76
N GLY A 77 12.75 -2.87 6.40
CA GLY A 77 11.69 -3.48 5.60
C GLY A 77 12.14 -3.87 4.20
N ALA A 78 12.93 -3.03 3.54
CA ALA A 78 13.52 -3.36 2.24
C ALA A 78 14.44 -4.59 2.29
N ARG A 79 15.22 -4.77 3.37
CA ARG A 79 16.05 -5.97 3.59
C ARG A 79 15.19 -7.23 3.77
N HIS A 80 14.12 -7.16 4.57
CA HIS A 80 13.22 -8.30 4.75
C HIS A 80 12.56 -8.70 3.43
N LEU A 81 12.05 -7.73 2.67
CA LEU A 81 11.43 -8.00 1.37
C LEU A 81 12.42 -8.65 0.40
N THR A 82 13.58 -8.03 0.18
CA THR A 82 14.52 -8.49 -0.85
C THR A 82 15.35 -9.70 -0.44
N GLY A 83 15.75 -9.78 0.83
CA GLY A 83 16.60 -10.85 1.36
C GLY A 83 15.78 -12.06 1.79
N ASP A 84 15.02 -11.91 2.88
CA ASP A 84 14.35 -13.03 3.56
C ASP A 84 13.22 -13.60 2.72
N HIS A 85 12.45 -12.74 2.05
CA HIS A 85 11.25 -13.11 1.31
C HIS A 85 11.43 -13.15 -0.21
N ARG A 86 12.60 -12.74 -0.74
CA ARG A 86 12.89 -12.67 -2.18
C ARG A 86 11.80 -11.95 -2.98
N ALA A 87 11.16 -10.97 -2.35
CA ALA A 87 10.16 -10.08 -2.91
C ALA A 87 10.80 -8.77 -3.38
N HIS A 88 10.08 -8.06 -4.22
CA HIS A 88 10.43 -6.74 -4.71
C HIS A 88 9.60 -5.67 -4.01
N TYR A 89 10.07 -4.43 -4.07
CA TYR A 89 9.30 -3.29 -3.56
C TYR A 89 9.20 -2.16 -4.58
N VAL A 90 8.13 -1.37 -4.45
CA VAL A 90 7.97 -0.05 -5.06
C VAL A 90 7.52 0.90 -3.95
N LEU A 91 8.41 1.82 -3.56
CA LEU A 91 8.21 2.67 -2.39
C LEU A 91 8.29 4.15 -2.79
N ILE A 92 7.46 4.97 -2.16
CA ILE A 92 7.41 6.42 -2.41
C ILE A 92 8.42 7.15 -1.52
N LEU A 93 9.12 8.13 -2.07
CA LEU A 93 10.06 8.98 -1.36
C LEU A 93 9.38 10.31 -0.97
N LYS A 94 9.51 10.69 0.30
CA LYS A 94 9.12 12.00 0.83
C LYS A 94 10.24 12.57 1.72
N ASP A 95 9.92 13.59 2.48
CA ASP A 95 10.78 14.32 3.41
C ASP A 95 11.41 13.45 4.51
N ASN A 96 10.81 12.30 4.84
CA ASN A 96 11.37 11.35 5.79
C ASN A 96 12.66 10.64 5.31
N GLN A 97 13.01 10.76 4.02
CA GLN A 97 14.24 10.22 3.43
C GLN A 97 14.95 11.29 2.59
N PRO A 98 15.42 12.40 3.20
CA PRO A 98 15.81 13.60 2.47
C PRO A 98 17.00 13.38 1.51
N THR A 99 18.00 12.58 1.91
CA THR A 99 19.15 12.27 1.06
C THR A 99 18.78 11.41 -0.14
N LEU A 100 17.90 10.41 0.05
CA LEU A 100 17.41 9.57 -1.05
C LEU A 100 16.52 10.37 -2.01
N LEU A 101 15.67 11.24 -1.46
CA LEU A 101 14.84 12.14 -2.23
C LEU A 101 15.68 13.10 -3.08
N ALA A 102 16.74 13.68 -2.50
CA ALA A 102 17.66 14.55 -3.24
C ALA A 102 18.36 13.80 -4.40
N ALA A 103 18.87 12.60 -4.15
CA ALA A 103 19.47 11.77 -5.19
C ALA A 103 18.47 11.41 -6.31
N ALA A 104 17.22 11.11 -5.95
CA ALA A 104 16.16 10.87 -6.93
C ALA A 104 15.85 12.12 -7.75
N ILE A 105 15.74 13.29 -7.12
CA ILE A 105 15.52 14.57 -7.81
C ILE A 105 16.65 14.80 -8.82
N GLU A 106 17.91 14.66 -8.40
CA GLU A 106 19.08 14.84 -9.26
C GLU A 106 19.05 13.88 -10.46
N ALA A 107 18.94 12.58 -10.22
CA ALA A 107 18.97 11.55 -11.27
C ALA A 107 17.81 11.63 -12.28
N LEU A 108 16.68 12.23 -11.86
CA LEU A 108 15.45 12.31 -12.65
C LEU A 108 15.20 13.72 -13.20
N THR A 109 16.10 14.68 -12.96
CA THR A 109 16.06 16.01 -13.57
C THR A 109 16.66 15.98 -14.97
N GLY A 110 16.06 16.71 -15.91
CA GLY A 110 16.52 16.76 -17.29
C GLY A 110 15.41 16.90 -18.33
N THR A 111 15.81 16.97 -19.60
CA THR A 111 14.89 17.20 -20.73
C THR A 111 14.06 15.95 -21.06
N GLY A 112 12.97 16.08 -21.85
CA GLY A 112 12.20 14.92 -22.31
C GLY A 112 13.06 13.93 -23.10
N GLN A 113 13.94 14.45 -23.97
CA GLN A 113 14.79 13.65 -24.85
C GLN A 113 15.72 12.70 -24.09
N GLN A 114 16.29 13.16 -22.96
CA GLN A 114 17.18 12.35 -22.10
C GLN A 114 16.48 11.14 -21.46
N PHE A 115 15.15 11.11 -21.48
CA PHE A 115 14.34 10.05 -20.88
C PHE A 115 13.43 9.36 -21.92
N ALA A 116 13.63 9.59 -23.22
CA ALA A 116 12.74 9.10 -24.26
C ALA A 116 12.52 7.57 -24.20
N THR A 117 13.58 6.81 -23.90
CA THR A 117 13.54 5.34 -23.77
C THR A 117 13.21 4.82 -22.37
N ARG A 118 13.14 5.72 -21.38
CA ARG A 118 12.98 5.41 -19.94
C ARG A 118 11.90 6.27 -19.31
N SER A 119 10.86 6.52 -20.10
CA SER A 119 9.65 7.21 -19.68
C SER A 119 8.43 6.54 -20.28
N HIS A 120 7.30 6.75 -19.64
CA HIS A 120 6.00 6.31 -20.15
C HIS A 120 4.97 7.37 -19.75
N THR A 121 4.02 7.65 -20.65
CA THR A 121 2.92 8.58 -20.38
C THR A 121 1.60 7.89 -20.65
N MET A 122 0.67 8.07 -19.73
CA MET A 122 -0.69 7.58 -19.84
C MET A 122 -1.67 8.71 -19.55
N THR A 123 -2.77 8.71 -20.27
CA THR A 123 -3.88 9.64 -20.08
C THR A 123 -5.14 8.83 -19.80
N ASP A 124 -5.86 9.22 -18.75
CA ASP A 124 -7.14 8.65 -18.36
C ASP A 124 -8.21 9.75 -18.39
N ARG A 125 -9.43 9.39 -18.80
CA ARG A 125 -10.56 10.31 -18.91
C ARG A 125 -11.75 9.70 -18.20
N GLY A 126 -12.28 10.38 -17.19
CA GLY A 126 -13.41 9.88 -16.41
C GLY A 126 -13.90 10.89 -15.38
N HIS A 127 -15.17 10.76 -14.99
CA HIS A 127 -15.80 11.62 -13.96
C HIS A 127 -15.65 13.12 -14.24
N GLY A 128 -15.72 13.52 -15.52
CA GLY A 128 -15.58 14.93 -15.94
C GLY A 128 -14.16 15.49 -15.87
N ARG A 129 -13.13 14.63 -15.77
CA ARG A 129 -11.73 15.04 -15.62
C ARG A 129 -10.81 14.26 -16.54
N ILE A 130 -9.69 14.88 -16.89
CA ILE A 130 -8.55 14.25 -17.56
C ILE A 130 -7.41 14.14 -16.54
N GLU A 131 -6.88 12.93 -16.35
CA GLU A 131 -5.66 12.69 -15.58
C GLU A 131 -4.55 12.22 -16.52
N MET A 132 -3.45 12.94 -16.56
CA MET A 132 -2.25 12.56 -17.28
C MET A 132 -1.14 12.22 -16.28
N ARG A 133 -0.50 11.08 -16.48
CA ARG A 133 0.60 10.58 -15.64
C ARG A 133 1.79 10.29 -16.52
N THR A 134 2.90 10.97 -16.25
CA THR A 134 4.18 10.71 -16.91
C THR A 134 5.17 10.22 -15.88
N ILE A 135 5.68 9.01 -16.08
CA ILE A 135 6.76 8.45 -15.29
C ILE A 135 8.09 8.60 -16.03
N ARG A 136 9.16 8.82 -15.28
CA ARG A 136 10.55 8.68 -15.71
C ARG A 136 11.27 7.76 -14.76
N THR A 137 12.20 6.95 -15.26
CA THR A 137 13.02 6.07 -14.43
C THR A 137 14.50 6.34 -14.67
N ALA A 138 15.32 6.09 -13.67
CA ALA A 138 16.78 6.16 -13.72
C ALA A 138 17.37 5.00 -12.91
N PRO A 139 18.57 4.50 -13.25
CA PRO A 139 19.28 3.56 -12.38
C PRO A 139 19.51 4.17 -10.99
N ALA A 140 19.45 3.34 -9.95
CA ALA A 140 19.75 3.76 -8.58
C ALA A 140 21.27 3.78 -8.27
N THR A 141 22.10 4.12 -9.25
CA THR A 141 23.56 4.12 -9.12
C THR A 141 24.01 5.05 -8.00
N GLY A 142 24.84 4.55 -7.08
CA GLY A 142 25.33 5.32 -5.93
C GLY A 142 24.31 5.53 -4.81
N VAL A 143 23.10 4.97 -4.94
CA VAL A 143 22.09 5.02 -3.88
C VAL A 143 22.32 3.89 -2.89
N ASP A 144 22.62 4.24 -1.64
CA ASP A 144 22.68 3.28 -0.55
C ASP A 144 21.26 3.03 0.00
N PHE A 145 20.53 2.13 -0.64
CA PHE A 145 19.27 1.58 -0.13
C PHE A 145 19.14 0.10 -0.50
N PRO A 146 18.71 -0.79 0.43
CA PRO A 146 18.78 -2.23 0.22
C PRO A 146 18.07 -2.71 -1.05
N GLY A 147 18.82 -3.38 -1.94
CA GLY A 147 18.32 -3.93 -3.19
C GLY A 147 17.86 -2.90 -4.21
N ALA A 148 18.10 -1.60 -4.02
CA ALA A 148 17.65 -0.57 -4.93
C ALA A 148 18.25 -0.74 -6.32
N ALA A 149 17.39 -0.77 -7.34
CA ALA A 149 17.78 -0.94 -8.73
C ALA A 149 17.41 0.28 -9.58
N GLN A 150 16.25 0.90 -9.33
CA GLN A 150 15.80 2.09 -10.04
C GLN A 150 15.21 3.14 -9.10
N LEU A 151 15.41 4.41 -9.48
CA LEU A 151 14.66 5.56 -9.00
C LEU A 151 13.61 5.92 -10.04
N PHE A 152 12.46 6.45 -9.62
CA PHE A 152 11.45 6.93 -10.54
C PHE A 152 10.81 8.23 -10.09
N ARG A 153 10.32 9.00 -11.07
CA ARG A 153 9.56 10.23 -10.86
C ARG A 153 8.24 10.10 -11.59
N ILE A 154 7.13 10.33 -10.90
CA ILE A 154 5.79 10.42 -11.48
C ILE A 154 5.33 11.86 -11.43
N LEU A 155 5.06 12.44 -12.60
CA LEU A 155 4.34 13.69 -12.75
C LEU A 155 2.87 13.37 -13.00
N ARG A 156 2.00 13.81 -12.10
CA ARG A 156 0.54 13.75 -12.25
C ARG A 156 -0.01 15.13 -12.56
N CYS A 157 -0.83 15.20 -13.60
CA CYS A 157 -1.52 16.39 -14.06
C CYS A 157 -3.00 16.06 -14.08
N ARG A 158 -3.84 16.93 -13.52
CA ARG A 158 -5.30 16.82 -13.64
C ARG A 158 -5.88 18.09 -14.24
N GLY A 159 -6.92 17.94 -15.02
CA GLY A 159 -7.66 19.04 -15.63
C GLY A 159 -9.12 18.69 -15.88
N GLY A 160 -9.90 19.69 -16.28
CA GLY A 160 -11.24 19.48 -16.82
C GLY A 160 -11.20 18.85 -18.22
N LEU A 161 -12.38 18.49 -18.74
CA LEU A 161 -12.53 18.04 -20.12
C LEU A 161 -12.30 19.17 -21.15
N ASP A 162 -12.28 20.42 -20.68
CA ASP A 162 -11.88 21.63 -21.40
C ASP A 162 -10.35 21.76 -21.54
N GLU A 163 -9.59 20.74 -21.13
CA GLU A 163 -8.13 20.68 -21.12
C GLU A 163 -7.46 21.73 -20.20
N VAL A 164 -8.25 22.47 -19.41
CA VAL A 164 -7.74 23.41 -18.42
C VAL A 164 -7.18 22.63 -17.25
N ARG A 165 -5.87 22.78 -17.03
CA ARG A 165 -5.15 22.09 -15.97
C ARG A 165 -5.44 22.72 -14.61
N THR A 166 -5.89 21.90 -13.66
CA THR A 166 -6.27 22.31 -12.30
C THR A 166 -5.27 21.84 -11.24
N SER A 167 -4.43 20.85 -11.53
CA SER A 167 -3.45 20.33 -10.56
C SER A 167 -2.16 19.82 -11.20
N LYS A 168 -1.07 19.93 -10.44
CA LYS A 168 0.25 19.37 -10.73
C LYS A 168 0.83 18.78 -9.46
N GLU A 169 1.24 17.52 -9.53
CA GLU A 169 1.86 16.81 -8.43
C GLU A 169 3.04 16.02 -8.95
N ILE A 170 4.15 16.04 -8.20
CA ILE A 170 5.36 15.30 -8.53
C ILE A 170 5.65 14.40 -7.34
N MET A 171 5.85 13.12 -7.64
CA MET A 171 6.21 12.11 -6.66
C MET A 171 7.49 11.43 -7.11
N PHE A 172 8.34 11.11 -6.15
CA PHE A 172 9.55 10.33 -6.38
C PHE A 172 9.41 8.98 -5.69
N GLY A 173 10.16 7.99 -6.15
CA GLY A 173 10.17 6.69 -5.55
C GLY A 173 11.38 5.88 -5.92
N ILE A 174 11.50 4.73 -5.26
CA ILE A 174 12.60 3.79 -5.37
C ILE A 174 12.05 2.38 -5.48
N THR A 175 12.73 1.52 -6.23
CA THR A 175 12.33 0.13 -6.41
C THR A 175 13.54 -0.80 -6.48
N SER A 176 13.36 -2.02 -6.00
CA SER A 176 14.31 -3.11 -6.21
C SER A 176 14.14 -3.86 -7.53
N LEU A 177 13.14 -3.50 -8.33
CA LEU A 177 12.95 -4.08 -9.66
C LEU A 177 13.97 -3.48 -10.64
N PRO A 178 14.80 -4.30 -11.29
CA PRO A 178 15.65 -3.84 -12.39
C PRO A 178 14.81 -3.50 -13.64
N ALA A 179 15.39 -2.73 -14.56
CA ALA A 179 14.67 -2.16 -15.70
C ALA A 179 14.16 -3.20 -16.71
N ASP A 180 14.86 -4.33 -16.81
CA ASP A 180 14.48 -5.49 -17.62
C ASP A 180 13.28 -6.24 -17.04
N LEU A 181 13.12 -6.24 -15.72
CA LEU A 181 11.97 -6.84 -15.04
C LEU A 181 10.78 -5.86 -14.96
N ALA A 182 11.04 -4.58 -14.69
CA ALA A 182 10.02 -3.54 -14.61
C ALA A 182 10.47 -2.23 -15.25
N GLY A 183 10.06 -2.01 -16.50
CA GLY A 183 10.18 -0.73 -17.17
C GLY A 183 9.21 0.34 -16.63
N PRO A 184 9.24 1.55 -17.21
CA PRO A 184 8.45 2.68 -16.72
C PRO A 184 6.94 2.40 -16.65
N GLU A 185 6.36 1.74 -17.66
CA GLU A 185 4.93 1.38 -17.66
C GLU A 185 4.55 0.52 -16.45
N HIS A 186 5.35 -0.52 -16.16
CA HIS A 186 5.13 -1.42 -15.03
C HIS A 186 5.18 -0.66 -13.69
N LEU A 187 6.18 0.19 -13.49
CA LEU A 187 6.29 1.00 -12.27
C LEU A 187 5.15 1.99 -12.10
N ASN A 188 4.68 2.61 -13.20
CA ASN A 188 3.53 3.51 -13.16
C ASN A 188 2.25 2.76 -12.77
N HIS A 189 2.08 1.52 -13.25
CA HIS A 189 0.97 0.66 -12.84
C HIS A 189 1.04 0.31 -11.36
N TYR A 190 2.17 -0.19 -10.84
CA TYR A 190 2.26 -0.55 -9.41
C TYR A 190 2.00 0.64 -8.49
N ALA A 191 2.59 1.79 -8.80
CA ALA A 191 2.31 3.02 -8.06
C ALA A 191 0.82 3.40 -8.15
N ARG A 192 0.22 3.32 -9.35
CA ARG A 192 -1.22 3.59 -9.55
C ARG A 192 -2.10 2.70 -8.67
N SER A 193 -1.84 1.40 -8.70
CA SER A 193 -2.59 0.38 -7.96
C SER A 193 -2.50 0.60 -6.46
N HIS A 194 -1.34 1.05 -5.95
CA HIS A 194 -1.20 1.39 -4.53
C HIS A 194 -2.21 2.46 -4.06
N TRP A 195 -2.43 3.55 -4.81
CA TRP A 195 -3.42 4.57 -4.41
C TRP A 195 -4.87 4.05 -4.37
N ALA A 196 -5.18 2.92 -5.03
CA ALA A 196 -6.51 2.34 -4.92
C ALA A 196 -6.83 1.87 -3.48
N VAL A 197 -5.81 1.56 -2.68
CA VAL A 197 -5.93 1.21 -1.25
C VAL A 197 -6.47 2.36 -0.40
N GLU A 198 -6.25 3.60 -0.83
CA GLU A 198 -6.74 4.81 -0.17
C GLU A 198 -8.22 5.12 -0.50
N ILE A 199 -8.84 4.37 -1.43
CA ILE A 199 -10.24 4.61 -1.82
C ILE A 199 -11.19 4.07 -0.73
N PRO A 200 -12.18 4.86 -0.27
CA PRO A 200 -13.08 4.48 0.84
C PRO A 200 -13.83 3.15 0.66
N GLY A 201 -14.18 2.76 -0.58
CA GLY A 201 -14.91 1.51 -0.85
C GLY A 201 -14.08 0.24 -0.59
N ILE A 202 -12.80 0.26 -0.97
CA ILE A 202 -11.83 -0.81 -0.70
C ILE A 202 -11.46 -0.84 0.79
N THR A 203 -11.40 0.34 1.42
CA THR A 203 -11.13 0.49 2.86
C THR A 203 -12.15 -0.22 3.73
N SER A 204 -13.42 -0.31 3.30
CA SER A 204 -14.45 -1.03 4.06
C SER A 204 -14.24 -2.54 4.08
N ALA A 205 -13.65 -3.13 3.03
CA ALA A 205 -13.32 -4.56 2.99
C ALA A 205 -12.13 -4.94 3.90
N MET A 206 -11.27 -3.97 4.24
CA MET A 206 -10.16 -4.15 5.18
C MET A 206 -10.57 -4.02 6.66
N SER A 207 -11.82 -3.65 6.92
CA SER A 207 -12.41 -3.68 8.26
C SER A 207 -13.08 -5.04 8.45
N PRO A 208 -12.74 -5.82 9.50
CA PRO A 208 -13.48 -7.04 9.78
C PRO A 208 -14.92 -6.65 10.06
N SER A 209 -15.83 -6.99 9.14
CA SER A 209 -17.26 -6.84 9.36
C SER A 209 -17.64 -7.83 10.46
N ALA A 210 -17.75 -7.33 11.69
CA ALA A 210 -18.26 -8.10 12.82
C ALA A 210 -19.77 -8.33 12.63
N LYS A 211 -20.12 -9.33 11.82
CA LYS A 211 -21.43 -9.96 11.83
C LYS A 211 -21.27 -11.48 11.79
N THR A 212 -20.68 -12.03 12.85
CA THR A 212 -21.06 -13.38 13.28
C THR A 212 -22.00 -13.19 14.46
N SER A 213 -23.30 -13.44 14.26
CA SER A 213 -24.21 -13.56 15.39
C SER A 213 -23.78 -14.77 16.20
N ALA A 214 -23.40 -14.55 17.46
CA ALA A 214 -23.21 -15.63 18.41
C ALA A 214 -24.57 -16.31 18.59
N ARG A 215 -24.70 -17.53 18.06
CA ARG A 215 -25.83 -18.40 18.35
C ARG A 215 -25.63 -18.90 19.78
N SER A 216 -26.40 -18.35 20.71
CA SER A 216 -26.45 -18.79 22.10
C SER A 216 -26.83 -20.27 22.16
N ALA A 217 -26.06 -21.06 22.91
CA ALA A 217 -26.45 -22.40 23.31
C ALA A 217 -27.72 -22.33 24.22
N PRO A 218 -28.61 -23.34 24.20
CA PRO A 218 -29.81 -23.31 25.03
C PRO A 218 -29.40 -23.56 26.48
N GLY A 219 -29.61 -22.54 27.32
CA GLY A 219 -29.50 -22.64 28.77
C GLY A 219 -30.75 -23.32 29.34
N ASP A 220 -30.52 -24.39 30.10
CA ASP A 220 -31.48 -25.12 30.90
C ASP A 220 -32.19 -24.17 31.89
N SER A 221 -33.49 -23.93 31.70
CA SER A 221 -34.33 -23.28 32.70
C SER A 221 -35.47 -24.21 33.10
N ARG A 222 -35.29 -24.89 34.23
CA ARG A 222 -36.38 -25.54 34.97
C ARG A 222 -37.32 -24.47 35.51
N THR A 223 -38.51 -24.39 34.95
CA THR A 223 -39.65 -23.63 35.51
C THR A 223 -40.68 -24.61 36.05
N SER A 224 -40.87 -24.61 37.37
CA SER A 224 -41.92 -25.33 38.07
C SER A 224 -43.27 -24.63 37.87
N TRP A 225 -44.28 -25.37 37.41
CA TRP A 225 -45.70 -24.95 37.39
C TRP A 225 -46.42 -25.45 38.65
N PRO A 226 -47.35 -24.67 39.25
CA PRO A 226 -48.21 -25.18 40.32
C PRO A 226 -49.38 -26.01 39.75
N ARG A 227 -49.79 -27.03 40.51
CA ARG A 227 -50.94 -27.89 40.21
C ARG A 227 -52.25 -27.18 40.58
N SER A 228 -53.20 -27.17 39.65
CA SER A 228 -54.62 -26.96 39.95
C SER A 228 -55.25 -28.27 40.44
N ALA A 229 -56.06 -28.19 41.50
CA ALA A 229 -57.04 -29.21 41.86
C ALA A 229 -58.31 -28.52 42.33
N THR A 230 -59.41 -28.98 41.76
CA THR A 230 -60.82 -28.63 42.00
C THR A 230 -61.24 -29.00 43.42
N SER A 231 -61.94 -28.12 44.12
CA SER A 231 -63.37 -28.26 44.46
C SER A 231 -63.87 -27.06 45.27
#